data_AF-K2MUV4-F1
#
_entry.id   AF-K2MUV4-F1
#
_cell.length_a   1.000
_cell.length_b   1.000
_cell.length_c   1.000
_cell.angle_alpha   90.00
_cell.angle_beta   90.00
_cell.angle_gamma   90.00
#
_symmetry.space_group_name_H-M   'P 1'
#
loop_
_entity.id
_entity.type
_entity.pdbx_description
1 polymer ?
#
loop_
_entity_poly.entity_id
_entity_poly.type
_entity_poly.pdbx_seq_one_letter_code
_entity_poly.pdbx_strand_id
1 'polypeptide(L)'
;MHLPQAMRQPRHATPLLPLVVLLLMYCAIGCIAAAPALEHRRGFDAMMGRSGPLSTAVVREVPRKGQGAMQAYTVAKPDENSGWEPIRIAVSTDGLKSTRRGQKTYCEKAGETYQNFFGGTITCKNDNVLSGAKEQLYTKTILP
;
A
#
# COMPACT_ATOMS: atom_id res chain seq x y z
N MET A 1 71.41 15.69 -45.56
CA MET A 1 69.96 15.53 -45.44
C MET A 1 69.67 14.51 -44.34
N HIS A 2 69.19 14.95 -43.18
CA HIS A 2 68.70 14.08 -42.11
C HIS A 2 67.45 14.73 -41.52
N LEU A 3 66.29 14.08 -41.67
CA LEU A 3 65.06 14.42 -40.94
C LEU A 3 65.07 13.67 -39.59
N PRO A 4 64.79 14.32 -38.45
CA PRO A 4 64.56 13.61 -37.20
C PRO A 4 63.15 13.02 -37.17
N GLN A 5 63.05 11.80 -36.63
CA GLN A 5 61.81 11.04 -36.45
C GLN A 5 60.87 11.73 -35.46
N ALA A 6 59.60 11.88 -35.83
CA ALA A 6 58.53 12.25 -34.91
C ALA A 6 58.05 11.01 -34.16
N MET A 7 58.28 10.97 -32.85
CA MET A 7 57.68 9.97 -31.95
C MET A 7 56.16 10.18 -31.90
N ARG A 8 55.37 9.17 -32.27
CA ARG A 8 53.92 9.17 -32.05
C ARG A 8 53.63 8.73 -30.62
N GLN A 9 53.05 9.63 -29.83
CA GLN A 9 52.46 9.33 -28.51
C GLN A 9 51.25 8.39 -28.68
N PRO A 10 51.07 7.37 -27.82
CA PRO A 10 49.85 6.56 -27.81
C PRO A 10 48.70 7.44 -27.33
N ARG A 11 47.62 7.53 -28.12
CA ARG A 11 46.38 8.16 -27.67
C ARG A 11 45.85 7.35 -26.50
N HIS A 12 45.77 7.98 -25.32
CA HIS A 12 45.11 7.43 -24.15
C HIS A 12 43.69 6.97 -24.54
N ALA A 13 43.46 5.66 -24.50
CA ALA A 13 42.12 5.11 -24.52
C ALA A 13 41.41 5.64 -23.27
N THR A 14 40.36 6.43 -23.46
CA THR A 14 39.49 6.88 -22.37
C THR A 14 38.99 5.65 -21.62
N PRO A 15 39.22 5.54 -20.31
CA PRO A 15 38.76 4.38 -19.56
C PRO A 15 37.24 4.42 -19.54
N LEU A 16 36.60 3.49 -20.26
CA LEU A 16 35.14 3.28 -20.26
C LEU A 16 34.63 2.72 -18.92
N LEU A 17 35.56 2.17 -18.11
CA LEU A 17 35.32 1.61 -16.78
C LEU A 17 34.52 2.51 -15.83
N PRO A 18 34.90 3.77 -15.54
CA PRO A 18 34.13 4.66 -14.67
C PRO A 18 32.70 4.90 -15.18
N LEU A 19 32.50 4.96 -16.50
CA LEU A 19 31.19 5.20 -17.10
C LEU A 19 30.27 3.98 -16.96
N VAL A 20 30.83 2.77 -17.15
CA VAL A 20 30.13 1.50 -16.92
C VAL A 20 29.78 1.33 -15.45
N VAL A 21 30.69 1.65 -14.52
CA VAL A 21 30.42 1.59 -13.08
C VAL A 21 29.30 2.56 -12.70
N LEU A 22 29.30 3.78 -13.24
CA LEU A 22 28.24 4.76 -12.99
C LEU A 22 26.87 4.28 -13.49
N LEU A 23 26.82 3.68 -14.69
CA LEU A 23 25.62 3.09 -15.26
C LEU A 23 25.08 1.94 -14.40
N LEU A 24 25.94 1.04 -13.92
CA LEU A 24 25.54 -0.07 -13.05
C LEU A 24 24.98 0.41 -11.71
N MET A 25 25.61 1.44 -11.12
CA MET A 25 25.10 2.06 -9.89
C MET A 25 23.74 2.72 -10.11
N TYR A 26 23.54 3.42 -11.24
CA TYR A 26 22.27 4.05 -11.57
C TYR A 26 21.15 3.02 -11.78
N CYS A 27 21.45 1.93 -12.49
CA CYS A 27 20.51 0.82 -12.69
C CYS A 27 20.13 0.15 -11.36
N ALA A 28 21.10 -0.09 -10.47
CA ALA A 28 20.83 -0.71 -9.17
C ALA A 28 19.92 0.18 -8.28
N ILE A 29 20.13 1.50 -8.27
CA ILE A 29 19.30 2.45 -7.52
C ILE A 29 17.87 2.49 -8.09
N GLY A 30 17.72 2.51 -9.42
CA GLY A 30 16.41 2.45 -10.08
C GLY A 30 15.64 1.15 -9.82
N CYS A 31 16.35 0.02 -9.77
CA CYS A 31 15.76 -1.29 -9.46
C CYS A 31 15.27 -1.41 -8.01
N ILE A 32 15.89 -0.71 -7.06
CA ILE A 32 15.46 -0.71 -5.64
C ILE A 32 14.20 0.15 -5.44
N ALA A 33 14.03 1.24 -6.21
CA ALA A 33 12.83 2.07 -6.15
C ALA A 33 11.57 1.38 -6.73
N ALA A 34 11.75 0.35 -7.56
CA ALA A 34 10.68 -0.49 -8.10
C ALA A 34 10.38 -1.73 -7.23
N ALA A 35 10.97 -1.83 -6.03
CA ALA A 35 10.71 -2.96 -5.14
C ALA A 35 9.23 -2.99 -4.72
N PRO A 36 8.53 -4.13 -4.88
CA PRO A 36 7.12 -4.27 -4.53
C PRO A 36 6.83 -4.01 -3.02
N ALA A 37 7.85 -4.03 -2.18
CA ALA A 37 7.75 -3.64 -0.77
C ALA A 37 7.39 -2.15 -0.56
N LEU A 38 7.74 -1.27 -1.52
CA LEU A 38 7.38 0.16 -1.46
C LEU A 38 5.96 0.45 -1.98
N GLU A 39 5.42 -0.41 -2.85
CA GLU A 39 4.04 -0.30 -3.36
C GLU A 39 3.01 -0.43 -2.22
N HIS A 40 3.23 -1.33 -1.26
CA HIS A 40 2.34 -1.47 -0.10
C HIS A 40 2.29 -0.23 0.80
N ARG A 41 3.38 0.56 0.85
CA ARG A 41 3.42 1.79 1.63
C ARG A 41 2.65 2.93 0.95
N ARG A 42 2.69 3.01 -0.39
CA ARG A 42 1.93 4.01 -1.17
C ARG A 42 0.42 3.87 -1.02
N GLY A 43 -0.08 2.64 -0.89
CA GLY A 43 -1.51 2.38 -0.73
C GLY A 43 -2.09 3.03 0.53
N PHE A 44 -1.38 2.92 1.66
CA PHE A 44 -1.84 3.52 2.92
C PHE A 44 -1.89 5.04 2.85
N ASP A 45 -0.83 5.68 2.36
CA ASP A 45 -0.77 7.15 2.25
C ASP A 45 -1.83 7.68 1.27
N ALA A 46 -2.04 6.99 0.14
CA ALA A 46 -3.09 7.33 -0.81
C ALA A 46 -4.50 7.18 -0.22
N MET A 47 -4.71 6.19 0.65
CA MET A 47 -6.00 5.97 1.33
C MET A 47 -6.23 6.96 2.48
N MET A 48 -5.19 7.29 3.24
CA MET A 48 -5.23 8.36 4.25
C MET A 48 -5.59 9.71 3.62
N GLY A 49 -5.04 10.03 2.44
CA GLY A 49 -5.41 11.24 1.71
C GLY A 49 -6.89 11.33 1.32
N ARG A 50 -7.58 10.19 1.18
CA ARG A 50 -9.03 10.12 0.90
C ARG A 50 -9.90 10.18 2.16
N SER A 51 -9.31 9.96 3.34
CA SER A 51 -10.04 9.74 4.59
C SER A 51 -10.56 11.04 5.26
N GLY A 52 -10.34 12.21 4.65
CA GLY A 52 -10.87 13.49 5.11
C GLY A 52 -10.16 14.08 6.33
N PRO A 53 -10.62 15.25 6.81
CA PRO A 53 -10.03 15.94 7.95
C PRO A 53 -10.23 15.17 9.26
N LEU A 54 -9.37 15.46 10.24
CA LEU A 54 -9.48 14.91 11.59
C LEU A 54 -10.82 15.29 12.25
N SER A 55 -11.57 14.29 12.72
CA SER A 55 -12.79 14.51 13.48
C SER A 55 -12.50 14.69 14.98
N THR A 56 -13.30 15.51 15.66
CA THR A 56 -13.33 15.52 17.13
C THR A 56 -14.02 14.23 17.61
N ALA A 57 -13.37 13.47 18.49
CA ALA A 57 -13.97 12.29 19.11
C ALA A 57 -14.24 12.53 20.59
N VAL A 58 -15.32 11.94 21.10
CA VAL A 58 -15.69 11.99 22.51
C VAL A 58 -15.74 10.56 23.04
N VAL A 59 -14.95 10.27 24.07
CA VAL A 59 -14.91 8.98 24.74
C VAL A 59 -15.59 9.12 26.10
N ARG A 60 -16.51 8.21 26.39
CA ARG A 60 -17.16 8.09 27.70
C ARG A 60 -16.39 7.09 28.55
N GLU A 61 -15.95 7.51 29.73
CA GLU A 61 -15.35 6.59 30.68
C GLU A 61 -16.38 5.61 31.23
N VAL A 62 -16.02 4.33 31.32
CA VAL A 62 -16.86 3.29 31.92
C VAL A 62 -16.60 3.28 33.43
N PRO A 63 -17.60 3.58 34.28
CA PRO A 63 -17.41 3.57 35.73
C PRO A 63 -16.99 2.18 36.22
N ARG A 64 -15.95 2.11 37.05
CA ARG A 64 -15.56 0.85 37.69
C ARG A 64 -16.51 0.53 38.85
N LYS A 65 -16.61 -0.75 39.21
CA LYS A 65 -17.41 -1.19 40.37
C LYS A 65 -16.96 -0.41 41.62
N GLY A 66 -17.87 0.34 42.23
CA GLY A 66 -17.61 1.16 43.43
C GLY A 66 -17.26 2.63 43.15
N GLN A 67 -17.07 3.06 41.90
CA GLN A 67 -17.04 4.49 41.55
C GLN A 67 -18.47 5.02 41.36
N GLY A 68 -18.71 6.26 41.80
CA GLY A 68 -19.99 6.94 41.61
C GLY A 68 -20.32 7.11 40.12
N ALA A 69 -21.61 7.27 39.79
CA ALA A 69 -22.11 7.36 38.42
C ALA A 69 -21.75 8.66 37.68
N MET A 70 -20.78 9.44 38.18
CA MET A 70 -20.29 10.65 37.52
C MET A 70 -19.54 10.23 36.25
N GLN A 71 -20.03 10.69 35.10
CA GLN A 71 -19.49 10.34 33.79
C GLN A 71 -18.49 11.40 33.36
N ALA A 72 -17.22 11.02 33.25
CA ALA A 72 -16.21 11.86 32.60
C ALA A 72 -16.25 11.58 31.08
N TYR A 73 -16.20 12.67 30.31
CA TYR A 73 -16.06 12.62 28.86
C TYR A 73 -14.69 13.18 28.51
N THR A 74 -13.89 12.40 27.79
CA THR A 74 -12.62 12.85 27.22
C THR A 74 -12.86 13.25 25.78
N VAL A 75 -12.50 14.48 25.42
CA VAL A 75 -12.60 14.97 24.05
C VAL A 75 -11.19 14.93 23.44
N ALA A 76 -11.04 14.20 22.34
CA ALA A 76 -9.83 14.23 21.53
C ALA A 76 -10.07 15.18 20.36
N LYS A 77 -9.40 16.34 20.39
CA LYS A 77 -9.42 17.30 19.29
C LYS A 77 -8.16 17.18 18.43
N PRO A 78 -8.26 17.47 17.12
CA PRO A 78 -7.15 17.36 16.17
C PRO A 78 -5.91 18.22 16.52
N ASP A 79 -6.14 19.34 17.18
CA ASP A 79 -5.19 20.44 17.43
C ASP A 79 -4.75 20.54 18.90
N GLU A 80 -5.33 19.70 19.77
CA GLU A 80 -4.95 19.63 21.17
C GLU A 80 -3.94 18.48 21.37
N ASN A 81 -2.77 18.79 21.96
CA ASN A 81 -1.78 17.79 22.36
C ASN A 81 -2.24 17.03 23.62
N SER A 82 -3.40 16.36 23.51
CA SER A 82 -4.07 15.64 24.59
C SER A 82 -3.48 14.23 24.84
N GLY A 83 -2.53 13.81 23.99
CA GLY A 83 -1.99 12.44 23.98
C GLY A 83 -2.98 11.38 23.47
N TRP A 84 -4.20 11.78 23.12
CA TRP A 84 -5.26 10.91 22.58
C TRP A 84 -5.68 11.43 21.21
N GLU A 85 -5.70 10.54 20.23
CA GLU A 85 -6.23 10.82 18.89
C GLU A 85 -7.21 9.71 18.46
N PRO A 86 -8.22 10.04 17.64
CA PRO A 86 -9.12 9.03 17.09
C PRO A 86 -8.36 8.05 16.18
N ILE A 87 -8.61 6.76 16.35
CA ILE A 87 -8.09 5.73 15.43
C ILE A 87 -8.68 5.95 14.03
N ARG A 88 -7.85 5.85 12.99
CA ARG A 88 -8.30 5.91 11.59
C ARG A 88 -8.07 4.58 10.91
N ILE A 89 -9.16 3.96 10.45
CA ILE A 89 -9.13 2.73 9.68
C ILE A 89 -9.54 3.09 8.26
N ALA A 90 -8.58 3.08 7.33
CA ALA A 90 -8.87 3.27 5.92
C ALA A 90 -9.18 1.92 5.29
N VAL A 91 -10.35 1.80 4.66
CA VAL A 91 -10.83 0.55 4.04
C VAL A 91 -10.79 0.69 2.53
N SER A 92 -10.20 -0.29 1.83
CA SER A 92 -10.26 -0.40 0.38
C SER A 92 -11.04 -1.64 -0.04
N THR A 93 -11.96 -1.44 -0.99
CA THR A 93 -12.71 -2.51 -1.65
C THR A 93 -12.28 -2.71 -3.10
N ASP A 94 -11.10 -2.22 -3.48
CA ASP A 94 -10.61 -2.30 -4.87
C ASP A 94 -10.41 -3.75 -5.35
N GLY A 95 -10.27 -4.71 -4.42
CA GLY A 95 -10.34 -6.14 -4.73
C GLY A 95 -11.66 -6.55 -5.40
N LEU A 96 -12.77 -5.91 -5.05
CA LEU A 96 -14.08 -6.19 -5.66
C LEU A 96 -14.23 -5.58 -7.06
N LYS A 97 -13.41 -4.58 -7.39
CA LYS A 97 -13.48 -3.85 -8.67
C LYS A 97 -12.47 -4.35 -9.70
N SER A 98 -11.36 -4.94 -9.25
CA SER A 98 -10.20 -5.19 -10.09
C SER A 98 -9.87 -6.67 -10.27
N THR A 99 -9.20 -6.97 -11.39
CA THR A 99 -8.57 -8.26 -11.62
C THR A 99 -7.10 -8.17 -11.18
N ARG A 100 -6.62 -9.17 -10.43
CA ARG A 100 -5.21 -9.33 -10.13
C ARG A 100 -4.60 -10.21 -11.23
N ARG A 101 -3.64 -9.66 -12.00
CA ARG A 101 -2.99 -10.38 -13.11
C ARG A 101 -3.99 -10.96 -14.14
N GLY A 102 -5.07 -10.24 -14.41
CA GLY A 102 -6.13 -10.67 -15.33
C GLY A 102 -7.15 -11.66 -14.74
N GLN A 103 -7.00 -12.07 -13.47
CA GLN A 103 -7.96 -12.95 -12.78
C GLN A 103 -8.78 -12.17 -11.76
N LYS A 104 -10.08 -12.46 -11.66
CA LYS A 104 -10.94 -11.89 -10.61
C LYS A 104 -10.45 -12.36 -9.23
N THR A 105 -10.54 -11.47 -8.24
CA THR A 105 -10.12 -11.80 -6.86
C THR A 105 -11.26 -12.39 -6.00
N TYR A 106 -12.44 -12.51 -6.59
CA TYR A 106 -13.66 -13.02 -5.98
C TYR A 106 -14.38 -13.95 -6.95
N CYS A 107 -15.27 -14.80 -6.40
CA CYS A 107 -16.12 -15.68 -7.19
C CYS A 107 -17.28 -14.89 -7.81
N GLU A 108 -17.39 -14.93 -9.15
CA GLU A 108 -18.55 -14.39 -9.86
C GLU A 108 -19.58 -15.48 -10.16
N LYS A 109 -19.13 -16.69 -10.48
CA LYS A 109 -20.02 -17.83 -10.74
C LYS A 109 -19.55 -19.08 -10.00
N ALA A 110 -20.51 -19.96 -9.71
CA ALA A 110 -20.19 -21.28 -9.17
C ALA A 110 -19.50 -22.15 -10.24
N GLY A 111 -18.58 -22.99 -9.81
CA GLY A 111 -17.77 -23.86 -10.67
C GLY A 111 -16.49 -23.22 -11.21
N GLU A 112 -16.35 -21.90 -11.15
CA GLU A 112 -15.12 -21.20 -11.52
C GLU A 112 -13.99 -21.52 -10.54
N THR A 113 -12.75 -21.52 -11.02
CA THR A 113 -11.57 -21.61 -10.16
C THR A 113 -11.01 -20.21 -9.92
N TYR A 114 -10.70 -19.90 -8.66
CA TYR A 114 -9.99 -18.67 -8.32
C TYR A 114 -8.86 -18.96 -7.34
N GLN A 115 -7.82 -18.13 -7.39
CA GLN A 115 -6.76 -18.16 -6.39
C GLN A 115 -7.15 -17.31 -5.19
N ASN A 116 -7.20 -17.93 -4.02
CA ASN A 116 -7.44 -17.23 -2.78
C ASN A 116 -6.24 -16.34 -2.40
N PHE A 117 -6.41 -15.53 -1.35
CA PHE A 117 -5.37 -14.61 -0.89
C PHE A 117 -4.06 -15.31 -0.49
N PHE A 118 -4.14 -16.59 -0.07
CA PHE A 118 -3.01 -17.42 0.32
C PHE A 118 -2.36 -18.15 -0.88
N GLY A 119 -2.79 -17.89 -2.11
CA GLY A 119 -2.28 -18.55 -3.33
C GLY A 119 -2.83 -19.96 -3.59
N GLY A 120 -3.78 -20.42 -2.77
CA GLY A 120 -4.47 -21.68 -2.98
C GLY A 120 -5.55 -21.56 -4.05
N THR A 121 -5.57 -22.50 -5.00
CA THR A 121 -6.65 -22.59 -5.98
C THR A 121 -7.88 -23.22 -5.34
N ILE A 122 -9.03 -22.57 -5.43
CA ILE A 122 -10.30 -23.11 -4.93
C ILE A 122 -11.39 -23.02 -5.99
N THR A 123 -12.30 -23.98 -5.95
CA THR A 123 -13.50 -23.99 -6.80
C THR A 123 -14.63 -23.24 -6.09
N CYS A 124 -15.20 -22.25 -6.79
CA CYS A 124 -16.29 -21.43 -6.31
C CYS A 124 -17.56 -22.28 -6.11
N LYS A 125 -18.06 -22.30 -4.87
CA LYS A 125 -19.41 -22.80 -4.56
C LYS A 125 -20.43 -21.66 -4.65
N ASN A 126 -21.72 -21.98 -4.67
CA ASN A 126 -22.80 -20.97 -4.64
C ASN A 126 -22.64 -19.98 -3.48
N ASP A 127 -22.21 -20.46 -2.31
CA ASP A 127 -22.00 -19.61 -1.13
C ASP A 127 -20.80 -18.65 -1.27
N ASN A 128 -19.87 -18.97 -2.16
CA ASN A 128 -18.69 -18.13 -2.40
C ASN A 128 -18.99 -17.00 -3.38
N VAL A 129 -20.03 -17.15 -4.21
CA VAL A 129 -20.39 -16.16 -5.23
C VAL A 129 -20.74 -14.82 -4.58
N LEU A 130 -20.05 -13.77 -5.01
CA LEU A 130 -20.31 -12.39 -4.60
C LEU A 130 -21.49 -11.85 -5.39
N SER A 131 -22.70 -12.17 -4.94
CA SER A 131 -23.92 -11.54 -5.46
C SER A 131 -23.96 -10.04 -5.17
N GLY A 132 -24.73 -9.27 -5.94
CA GLY A 132 -24.92 -7.83 -5.66
C GLY A 132 -25.48 -7.54 -4.26
N ALA A 133 -26.30 -8.44 -3.70
CA ALA A 133 -26.77 -8.32 -2.31
C ALA A 133 -25.63 -8.46 -1.28
N LYS A 134 -24.72 -9.42 -1.49
CA LYS A 134 -23.53 -9.58 -0.65
C LYS A 134 -22.58 -8.39 -0.80
N GLU A 135 -22.38 -7.90 -2.02
CA GLU A 135 -21.55 -6.72 -2.26
C GLU A 135 -22.09 -5.50 -1.52
N GLN A 136 -23.40 -5.25 -1.59
CA GLN A 136 -24.04 -4.16 -0.85
C GLN A 136 -23.92 -4.36 0.67
N LEU A 137 -24.13 -5.57 1.18
CA LEU A 137 -23.99 -5.88 2.60
C LEU A 137 -22.56 -5.59 3.10
N TYR A 138 -21.54 -6.05 2.36
CA TYR A 138 -20.15 -5.81 2.74
C TYR A 138 -19.82 -4.31 2.69
N THR A 139 -20.14 -3.65 1.59
CA THR A 139 -19.73 -2.25 1.35
C THR A 139 -20.52 -1.21 2.15
N LYS A 140 -21.76 -1.50 2.53
CA LYS A 140 -22.65 -0.52 3.20
C LYS A 140 -23.01 -0.86 4.64
N THR A 141 -22.67 -2.04 5.15
CA THR A 141 -23.06 -2.45 6.50
C THR A 141 -21.92 -3.08 7.29
N ILE A 142 -21.12 -3.95 6.69
CA ILE A 142 -20.04 -4.65 7.42
C ILE A 142 -18.76 -3.83 7.48
N LEU A 143 -18.38 -3.18 6.37
CA LEU A 143 -17.13 -2.42 6.26
C LEU A 143 -17.16 -0.96 6.72
N PRO A 144 -18.28 -0.21 6.63
CA PRO A 144 -18.33 1.17 7.11
C PRO A 144 -17.96 1.33 8.59
#